data_AF-A0AAP6DXI1-F1
#
_entry.id   AF-A0AAP6DXI1-F1
#
_cell.length_a   1.000
_cell.length_b   1.000
_cell.length_c   1.000
_cell.angle_alpha   90.00
_cell.angle_beta   90.00
_cell.angle_gamma   90.00
#
_symmetry.space_group_name_H-M   'P 1'
#
loop_
_entity.id
_entity.type
_entity.pdbx_description
1 polymer ?
#
loop_
_entity_poly.entity_id
_entity_poly.type
_entity_poly.pdbx_seq_one_letter_code
_entity_poly.pdbx_strand_id
1 'polypeptide(L)' 'MDNAKFHRMSKLKDLCEEQGHRLLPLPPYSPEYNPIEKIWAHIKKHLRRVLPNCDTFLEALSSCSCFS' A
#
# COMPACT_ATOMS: atom_id res chain seq x y z
N MET A 1 -6.02 7.72 -3.23
CA MET A 1 -6.87 6.62 -2.74
C MET A 1 -7.52 5.97 -3.95
N ASP A 2 -7.36 4.66 -4.10
CA ASP A 2 -8.04 3.93 -5.19
C ASP A 2 -9.55 3.77 -4.91
N ASN A 3 -10.28 3.22 -5.89
CA ASN A 3 -11.72 3.06 -5.85
C ASN A 3 -12.18 1.68 -5.31
N ALA A 4 -11.38 1.02 -4.47
CA ALA A 4 -11.79 -0.23 -3.86
C ALA A 4 -13.12 -0.08 -3.10
N LYS A 5 -14.03 -1.06 -3.21
CA LYS A 5 -15.40 -0.96 -2.67
C LYS A 5 -15.45 -0.68 -1.15
N PHE A 6 -14.43 -1.09 -0.41
CA PHE A 6 -14.32 -0.83 1.03
C PHE A 6 -13.81 0.59 1.35
N HIS A 7 -13.22 1.30 0.38
CA HIS A 7 -12.95 2.73 0.48
C HIS A 7 -14.26 3.51 0.28
N ARG A 8 -15.08 3.58 1.33
CA ARG A 8 -16.30 4.39 1.37
C ARG A 8 -15.92 5.87 1.24
N MET A 9 -15.79 6.34 0.01
CA MET A 9 -15.10 7.58 -0.32
C MET A 9 -15.74 8.82 0.32
N SER A 10 -17.07 8.84 0.48
CA SER A 10 -17.79 9.88 1.22
C SER A 10 -17.34 9.95 2.67
N LYS A 11 -17.46 8.84 3.40
CA LYS A 11 -17.06 8.78 4.82
C LYS A 11 -15.57 9.05 5.02
N LEU A 12 -14.72 8.56 4.12
CA LEU A 12 -13.28 8.84 4.18
C LEU A 12 -12.99 10.33 3.97
N LYS A 13 -13.71 10.99 3.06
CA LYS A 13 -13.53 12.42 2.81
C LYS A 13 -13.87 13.23 4.06
N ASP A 14 -15.02 12.96 4.69
CA ASP A 14 -15.46 13.66 5.90
C ASP A 14 -14.42 13.50 7.03
N LEU A 15 -13.97 12.26 7.30
CA LEU A 15 -12.95 11.98 8.31
C LEU A 15 -11.60 12.63 8.00
N CYS A 16 -11.19 12.66 6.73
CA CYS A 16 -9.94 13.33 6.34
C CYS A 16 -10.04 14.84 6.57
N GLU A 17 -11.14 15.48 6.17
CA GLU A 17 -11.34 16.92 6.32
C GLU A 17 -11.41 17.34 7.79
N GLU A 18 -12.06 16.56 8.66
CA GLU A 18 -12.07 16.76 10.11
C GLU A 18 -10.66 16.76 10.73
N GLN A 19 -9.73 16.01 10.13
CA GLN A 19 -8.32 15.94 10.55
C GLN A 19 -7.40 16.90 9.78
N GLY A 20 -7.95 17.79 8.95
CA GLY A 20 -7.18 18.75 8.15
C GLY A 20 -6.43 18.13 6.97
N HIS A 21 -6.79 16.91 6.56
CA HIS A 21 -6.23 16.22 5.41
C HIS A 21 -7.11 16.37 4.17
N ARG A 22 -6.48 16.33 2.99
CA ARG A 22 -7.19 16.31 1.72
C ARG A 22 -7.15 14.93 1.09
N LEU A 23 -8.32 14.35 0.85
CA LEU A 23 -8.45 13.07 0.16
C LEU A 23 -8.27 13.26 -1.35
N LEU A 24 -7.30 12.57 -1.94
CA LEU A 24 -7.02 12.58 -3.38
C LEU A 24 -7.48 11.27 -4.01
N PRO A 25 -8.66 11.22 -4.68
CA PRO A 25 -9.10 10.03 -5.39
C PRO A 25 -8.27 9.81 -6.66
N LEU A 26 -8.04 8.55 -7.01
CA LEU A 26 -7.37 8.17 -8.26
C LEU A 26 -8.41 7.91 -9.36
N PRO A 27 -8.05 8.18 -10.64
CA PRO A 27 -8.85 7.75 -11.78
C PRO A 27 -9.11 6.23 -11.76
N PRO A 28 -10.26 5.76 -12.25
CA PRO A 28 -10.54 4.33 -12.37
C PRO A 28 -9.47 3.62 -13.20
N TYR A 29 -9.05 2.43 -12.73
CA TYR A 29 -8.08 1.57 -13.42
C TYR A 29 -6.71 2.22 -13.70
N SER A 30 -6.30 3.21 -12.89
CA SER A 30 -4.98 3.84 -12.98
C SER A 30 -4.02 3.43 -11.85
N PRO A 31 -3.54 2.17 -11.82
CA PRO A 31 -2.58 1.72 -10.80
C PRO A 31 -1.24 2.46 -10.88
N GLU A 32 -0.86 2.99 -12.05
CA GLU A 32 0.35 3.79 -12.27
C GLU A 32 0.39 5.06 -11.41
N TYR A 33 -0.78 5.58 -11.01
CA TYR A 33 -0.90 6.75 -10.14
C TYR A 33 -0.96 6.39 -8.65
N ASN A 34 -0.90 5.11 -8.29
CA ASN A 34 -0.84 4.67 -6.89
C ASN A 34 0.60 4.31 -6.49
N PRO A 35 1.33 5.17 -5.76
CA PRO A 35 2.74 4.94 -5.45
C PRO A 35 3.02 3.63 -4.70
N ILE A 36 2.05 3.13 -3.94
CA ILE A 36 2.17 1.88 -3.18
C ILE A 36 2.38 0.66 -4.09
N GLU A 37 1.93 0.70 -5.35
CA GLU A 37 2.11 -0.41 -6.30
C GLU A 37 3.60 -0.66 -6.60
N LYS A 38 4.39 0.41 -6.70
CA LYS A 38 5.85 0.32 -6.90
C LYS A 38 6.53 -0.29 -5.67
N ILE A 39 6.09 0.12 -4.47
CA ILE A 39 6.58 -0.43 -3.20
C ILE A 39 6.25 -1.93 -3.12
N TRP A 40 5.02 -2.34 -3.47
CA TRP A 40 4.64 -3.76 -3.50
C TRP A 40 5.45 -4.57 -4.50
N ALA A 41 5.80 -4.02 -5.66
CA ALA A 41 6.68 -4.69 -6.61
C ALA A 41 8.07 -4.97 -6.01
N HIS A 42 8.64 -4.00 -5.28
CA HIS A 42 9.92 -4.16 -4.58
C HIS A 42 9.84 -5.19 -3.45
N ILE A 43 8.82 -5.09 -2.59
CA ILE A 43 8.59 -6.05 -1.49
C ILE A 43 8.45 -7.47 -2.04
N LYS A 44 7.60 -7.69 -3.05
CA LYS A 44 7.42 -9.02 -3.67
C LYS A 44 8.72 -9.56 -4.24
N LYS A 45 9.54 -8.73 -4.88
CA LYS A 45 10.84 -9.15 -5.42
C LYS A 45 11.78 -9.60 -4.30
N HIS A 46 11.83 -8.88 -3.19
CA HIS A 46 12.65 -9.25 -2.03
C HIS A 46 12.16 -10.54 -1.38
N LEU A 47 10.86 -10.62 -1.10
CA LEU A 47 10.25 -11.79 -0.45
C LEU A 47 10.48 -13.09 -1.23
N ARG A 48 10.38 -13.08 -2.56
CA ARG A 48 10.68 -14.27 -3.38
C ARG A 48 12.09 -14.84 -3.14
N ARG A 49 13.04 -14.00 -2.74
CA ARG A 49 14.43 -14.41 -2.47
C ARG A 49 14.63 -14.91 -1.04
N VAL A 50 13.99 -14.26 -0.06
CA VAL A 50 14.30 -14.49 1.37
C VAL A 50 13.31 -15.44 2.05
N LEU A 51 12.05 -15.50 1.59
CA LEU A 51 10.99 -16.28 2.22
C LEU A 51 11.33 -17.77 2.40
N PRO A 52 12.04 -18.46 1.47
CA PRO A 52 12.45 -19.86 1.68
C PRO A 52 13.43 -20.06 2.84
N ASN A 53 14.10 -19.01 3.30
CA ASN A 53 15.13 -19.04 4.32
C ASN A 53 14.69 -18.37 5.63
N CYS A 54 13.42 -18.00 5.75
CA CYS A 54 12.85 -17.40 6.95
C CYS A 54 11.78 -18.34 7.53
N ASP A 55 11.66 -18.38 8.85
CA ASP A 55 10.68 -19.23 9.52
C ASP A 55 9.28 -18.63 9.43
N THR A 56 9.20 -17.30 9.31
CA THR A 56 7.93 -16.58 9.23
C THR A 56 7.90 -15.54 8.12
N PHE A 57 6.69 -15.25 7.63
CA PHE A 57 6.47 -14.15 6.69
C PHE A 57 6.87 -12.79 7.29
N LEU A 58 6.64 -12.58 8.58
CA LEU A 58 6.98 -11.32 9.24
C LEU A 58 8.48 -11.08 9.29
N GLU A 59 9.27 -12.12 9.59
CA GLU A 59 10.73 -12.05 9.54
C GLU A 59 11.24 -11.70 8.13
N ALA A 60 10.70 -12.39 7.11
CA ALA A 60 11.00 -12.10 5.71
C ALA A 60 10.63 -10.65 5.33
N LEU A 61 9.48 -10.15 5.80
CA LEU A 61 9.02 -8.78 5.54
C LEU A 61 9.89 -7.73 6.25
N SER A 62 10.23 -7.95 7.52
CA SER A 62 11.10 -7.07 8.32
C SER A 62 12.52 -6.97 7.77
N SER A 63 12.99 -8.00 7.06
CA SER A 63 14.29 -7.94 6.37
C SER A 63 14.30 -7.05 5.10
N CYS A 64 13.14 -6.51 4.69
CA CYS A 64 13.02 -5.69 3.50
C CYS A 64 13.37 -4.22 3.78
N SER A 65 14.35 -3.68 3.05
CA SER A 65 14.80 -2.28 3.17
C SER A 65 13.77 -1.23 2.69
N CYS A 66 12.55 -1.64 2.32
CA CYS A 66 11.46 -0.72 1.99
C CYS A 66 10.78 -0.13 3.25
N PHE A 67 11.11 -0.66 4.43
CA PHE A 67 10.53 -0.26 5.72
C PHE A 67 11.57 0.33 6.69
N SER A 68 12.81 0.50 6.23
CA SER A 68 13.93 1.11 6.95
C SER A 68 14.09 2.58 6.61
#